data_AF-A0A7Z0BD88-F1
#
_entry.id   AF-A0A7Z0BD88-F1
#
_cell.length_a   1.000
_cell.length_b   1.000
_cell.length_c   1.000
_cell.angle_alpha   90.00
_cell.angle_beta   90.00
_cell.angle_gamma   90.00
#
_symmetry.space_group_name_H-M   'P 1'
#
loop_
_entity.id
_entity.type
_entity.pdbx_description
1 polymer ?
#
loop_
_entity_poly.entity_id
_entity_poly.type
_entity_poly.pdbx_seq_one_letter_code
_entity_poly.pdbx_strand_id
1 'polypeptide(L)' 'MVHSDDLAVSIGVPTPEFPAEVFAPVRDLLVRLAVRRRGQSALISALSRSERAQNISAF' A
#
# COMPACT_ATOMS: atom_id res chain seq x y z
N MET A 1 -3.59 -12.78 0.53
CA MET A 1 -2.70 -11.62 0.44
C MET A 1 -2.47 -11.00 1.82
N VAL A 2 -3.50 -10.40 2.46
CA VAL A 2 -3.38 -9.87 3.84
C VAL A 2 -2.86 -10.91 4.85
N HIS A 3 -3.34 -12.15 4.81
CA HIS A 3 -2.83 -13.21 5.70
C HIS A 3 -1.39 -13.67 5.43
N SER A 4 -0.82 -13.38 4.26
CA SER A 4 0.57 -13.71 3.95
C SER A 4 1.51 -12.60 4.39
N ASP A 5 1.08 -11.34 4.26
CA ASP A 5 1.83 -10.16 4.72
C ASP A 5 1.79 -10.04 6.24
N ASP A 6 0.63 -10.26 6.87
CA ASP A 6 0.50 -10.25 8.33
C ASP A 6 1.34 -11.37 8.94
N LEU A 7 1.39 -12.55 8.29
CA LEU A 7 2.28 -13.63 8.69
C LEU A 7 3.75 -13.21 8.50
N ALA A 8 4.14 -12.69 7.34
CA ALA A 8 5.51 -12.27 7.07
C ALA A 8 6.03 -11.21 8.08
N VAL A 9 5.20 -10.20 8.37
CA VAL A 9 5.45 -9.17 9.38
C VAL A 9 5.50 -9.77 10.79
N SER A 10 4.63 -10.74 11.11
CA SER A 10 4.59 -11.41 12.41
C SER A 10 5.76 -12.38 12.66
N ILE A 11 6.37 -12.94 11.60
CA ILE A 11 7.52 -13.87 11.70
C ILE A 11 8.84 -13.26 11.21
N GLY A 12 8.88 -11.94 11.00
CA GLY A 12 10.10 -11.19 10.70
C GLY A 12 10.74 -11.55 9.35
N VAL A 13 9.97 -12.09 8.41
CA VAL A 13 10.43 -12.36 7.04
C VAL A 13 9.97 -11.25 6.11
N PRO A 14 10.74 -10.96 5.03
CA PRO A 14 10.34 -9.99 4.04
C PRO A 14 8.93 -10.30 3.52
N THR A 15 8.10 -9.26 3.43
CA THR A 15 6.79 -9.34 2.79
C THR A 15 6.98 -9.95 1.40
N PRO A 16 6.30 -11.07 1.06
CA PRO A 16 6.48 -11.71 -0.22
C PRO A 16 6.04 -10.76 -1.35
N GLU A 17 6.93 -10.54 -2.31
CA GLU A 17 6.55 -9.81 -3.53
C GLU A 17 5.55 -10.67 -4.31
N PHE A 18 4.32 -10.18 -4.45
CA PHE A 18 3.30 -10.85 -5.25
C PHE A 18 3.50 -10.55 -6.75
N PRO A 19 3.28 -11.53 -7.64
CA PRO A 19 3.23 -11.27 -9.08
C PRO A 19 2.24 -10.14 -9.40
N ALA A 20 2.63 -9.27 -10.34
CA ALA A 20 1.86 -8.06 -10.66
C ALA A 20 0.42 -8.40 -11.10
N GLU A 21 0.23 -9.51 -11.81
CA GLU A 21 -1.09 -9.98 -12.24
C GLU A 21 -2.02 -10.36 -11.09
N VAL A 22 -1.47 -10.78 -9.94
CA VAL A 22 -2.24 -11.12 -8.73
C VAL A 22 -2.48 -9.87 -7.88
N PHE A 23 -1.49 -8.98 -7.81
CA PHE A 23 -1.57 -7.78 -6.97
C PHE A 23 -2.46 -6.69 -7.57
N ALA A 24 -2.41 -6.47 -8.89
CA ALA A 24 -3.09 -5.36 -9.55
C ALA A 24 -4.62 -5.33 -9.30
N PRO A 25 -5.37 -6.44 -9.39
CA PRO A 25 -6.81 -6.43 -9.09
C PRO A 25 -7.12 -6.03 -7.65
N VAL A 26 -6.31 -6.49 -6.69
CA VAL A 26 -6.48 -6.21 -5.26
C VAL A 26 -6.16 -4.73 -4.97
N ARG A 27 -5.03 -4.24 -5.51
CA ARG A 27 -4.65 -2.82 -5.42
C ARG A 27 -5.76 -1.92 -5.95
N ASP A 28 -6.27 -2.21 -7.14
CA ASP A 28 -7.29 -1.38 -7.77
C ASP A 28 -8.62 -1.40 -6.98
N LEU A 29 -8.99 -2.54 -6.40
CA LEU A 29 -10.14 -2.64 -5.49
C LEU A 29 -9.96 -1.77 -4.25
N LEU A 30 -8.80 -1.85 -3.59
CA LEU A 30 -8.52 -1.08 -2.38
C LEU A 30 -8.48 0.42 -2.64
N VAL A 31 -7.89 0.85 -3.76
CA VAL A 31 -7.88 2.25 -4.19
C VAL A 31 -9.31 2.75 -4.40
N ARG A 32 -10.13 2.01 -5.15
CA ARG A 32 -11.54 2.38 -5.38
C ARG A 32 -12.33 2.46 -4.08
N LEU A 33 -12.13 1.50 -3.17
CA LEU A 33 -12.79 1.50 -1.86
C LEU A 33 -12.36 2.70 -1.01
N ALA A 34 -11.08 3.04 -1.00
CA ALA A 34 -10.55 4.18 -0.26
C ALA A 34 -11.12 5.49 -0.80
N VAL A 35 -11.14 5.69 -2.12
CA VAL A 35 -11.75 6.87 -2.76
C VAL A 35 -13.23 6.96 -2.37
N ARG A 36 -13.98 5.86 -2.46
CA ARG A 36 -15.40 5.85 -2.10
C ARG A 36 -15.65 6.22 -0.63
N ARG A 37 -14.78 5.79 0.29
CA ARG A 37 -14.96 6.00 1.75
C ARG A 37 -14.41 7.33 2.26
N ARG A 38 -13.38 7.88 1.61
CA ARG A 38 -12.57 8.99 2.14
C ARG A 38 -12.43 10.16 1.17
N GLY A 39 -12.77 9.96 -0.11
CA GLY A 39 -12.57 10.94 -1.17
C GLY A 39 -11.15 10.92 -1.75
N GLN A 40 -11.02 11.39 -2.99
CA GLN A 40 -9.77 11.38 -3.75
C GLN A 40 -8.69 12.26 -3.11
N SER A 41 -9.03 13.49 -2.71
CA SER A 41 -8.06 14.43 -2.13
C SER A 41 -7.45 13.92 -0.82
N ALA A 42 -8.26 13.24 0.00
CA ALA A 42 -7.79 12.63 1.25
C ALA A 42 -6.82 11.47 0.98
N LEU A 43 -7.12 10.63 -0.03
CA LEU A 43 -6.24 9.53 -0.44
C LEU A 43 -4.89 10.06 -0.94
N ILE A 44 -4.90 11.03 -1.86
CA ILE A 44 -3.66 11.64 -2.39
C ILE A 44 -2.85 12.26 -1.25
N SER A 45 -3.50 13.04 -0.38
CA SER A 45 -2.81 13.68 0.75
C SER A 45 -2.19 12.67 1.71
N ALA A 46 -2.86 11.53 1.94
CA ALA A 46 -2.34 10.46 2.79
C ALA A 46 -1.10 9.79 2.17
N LEU A 47 -1.17 9.43 0.89
CA LEU A 47 -0.04 8.85 0.17
C LEU A 47 1.14 9.82 0.11
N SER A 48 0.93 11.07 -0.28
CA SER A 48 2.00 12.09 -0.33
C SER A 48 2.64 12.37 1.03
N ARG A 49 1.88 12.27 2.13
CA ARG A 49 2.44 12.41 3.49
C ARG A 49 3.33 11.21 3.85
N SER A 50 2.92 10.00 3.48
CA SER A 50 3.72 8.78 3.66
C SER A 50 5.08 8.90 2.96
N GLU A 51 5.09 9.34 1.70
CA GLU A 51 6.32 9.53 0.92
C GLU A 51 7.25 10.58 1.53
N ARG A 52 6.73 11.72 2.00
CA ARG A 52 7.54 12.76 2.67
C ARG A 52 8.06 12.37 4.05
N ALA A 53 7.44 11.39 4.70
CA ALA A 53 7.91 10.85 5.97
C ALA A 53 9.06 9.85 5.78
N GLN A 54 9.25 9.34 4.56
CA GLN A 54 10.47 8.67 4.18
C GLN A 54 11.50 9.73 3.79
N ASN A 55 12.73 9.60 4.30
CA ASN A 55 13.82 10.51 3.97
C ASN A 55 14.22 10.24 2.51
N ILE A 56 13.48 10.81 1.56
CA ILE A 56 13.87 10.81 0.15
C ILE A 56 14.99 11.85 0.04
N SER A 57 16.22 11.40 0.29
CA SER A 57 17.41 12.22 -0.01
C SER A 57 17.40 12.48 -1.51
N ALA A 58 17.17 13.73 -1.90
CA ALA A 58 17.40 14.21 -3.25
C ALA A 58 18.84 14.70 -3.42
N PHE A 59 19.81 14.00 -2.82
CA PHE A 59 21.26 14.16 -2.97
C PHE A 59 21.96 12.84 -2.65
#